data_AF-A0A8S2YIX0-F1
#
_entry.id   AF-A0A8S2YIX0-F1
#
_cell.length_a   1.000
_cell.length_b   1.000
_cell.length_c   1.000
_cell.angle_alpha   90.00
_cell.angle_beta   90.00
_cell.angle_gamma   90.00
#
_symmetry.space_group_name_H-M   'P 1'
#
loop_
_entity.id
_entity.type
_entity.pdbx_description
1 polymer ?
#
loop_
_entity_poly.entity_id
_entity_poly.type
_entity_poly.pdbx_seq_one_letter_code
_entity_poly.pdbx_strand_id
1 'polypeptide(L)' 'KDFLGDNKKSTLFLIEAINGKNVSGYTEYESEDEVILQMGTEFHVKSDPLDQSNGSYVVHLIEIGNNNDQALASNNTNTT' A
#
# COMPACT_ATOMS: atom_id res chain seq x y z
N LYS A 1 10.69 -13.88 -17.09
CA LYS A 1 9.81 -14.23 -15.96
C LYS A 1 9.00 -12.98 -15.67
N ASP A 2 7.73 -12.93 -16.08
CA ASP A 2 6.89 -11.76 -15.81
C ASP A 2 6.43 -11.81 -14.37
N PHE A 3 6.65 -10.71 -13.63
CA PHE A 3 6.31 -10.61 -12.21
C PHE A 3 4.81 -10.90 -11.94
N LEU A 4 3.94 -10.46 -12.85
CA LEU A 4 2.49 -10.66 -12.76
C LEU A 4 1.99 -11.96 -13.44
N GLY A 5 2.88 -12.68 -14.13
CA GLY A 5 2.54 -13.85 -14.94
C GLY A 5 1.57 -13.56 -16.10
N ASP A 6 1.13 -14.60 -16.80
CA ASP A 6 0.19 -14.49 -17.95
C ASP A 6 -1.28 -14.24 -17.53
N ASN A 7 -1.53 -14.05 -16.22
CA ASN A 7 -2.87 -13.86 -15.71
C ASN A 7 -3.37 -12.46 -16.02
N LYS A 8 -4.44 -12.39 -16.84
CA LYS A 8 -5.04 -11.13 -17.33
C LYS A 8 -5.76 -10.28 -16.27
N LYS A 9 -5.65 -10.63 -14.99
CA LYS A 9 -6.33 -9.94 -13.87
C LYS A 9 -5.50 -10.09 -12.60
N SER A 10 -4.56 -9.18 -12.40
CA SER A 10 -3.74 -9.09 -11.18
C SER A 10 -3.93 -7.73 -10.51
N THR A 11 -3.62 -7.64 -9.22
CA THR A 11 -3.59 -6.36 -8.50
C THR A 11 -2.17 -6.13 -7.99
N LEU A 12 -1.60 -4.98 -8.34
CA LEU A 12 -0.34 -4.49 -7.81
C LEU A 12 -0.64 -3.43 -6.76
N PHE A 13 0.01 -3.53 -5.60
CA PHE A 13 -0.11 -2.54 -4.55
C PHE A 13 1.15 -1.66 -4.50
N LEU A 14 0.95 -0.35 -4.50
CA LEU A 14 1.94 0.62 -4.07
C LEU A 14 1.60 1.00 -2.62
N ILE A 15 2.51 0.73 -1.69
CA ILE A 15 2.25 0.91 -0.25
C ILE A 15 3.26 1.90 0.34
N GLU A 16 2.77 3.02 0.87
CA GLU A 16 3.54 3.91 1.74
C GLU A 16 3.46 3.39 3.19
N ALA A 17 4.43 2.58 3.60
CA ALA A 17 4.50 1.99 4.94
C ALA A 17 5.27 2.88 5.94
N ILE A 18 4.79 2.95 7.17
CA ILE A 18 5.37 3.71 8.29
C ILE A 18 6.03 2.75 9.30
N ASN A 19 5.36 1.66 9.67
CA ASN A 19 5.80 0.76 10.76
C ASN A 19 6.34 -0.59 10.28
N GLY A 20 6.53 -0.76 8.97
CA GLY A 20 7.06 -1.99 8.38
C GLY A 20 8.41 -2.40 8.97
N LYS A 21 8.61 -3.70 9.15
CA LYS A 21 9.86 -4.28 9.65
C LYS A 21 10.68 -4.77 8.47
N ASN A 22 11.85 -4.19 8.29
CA ASN A 22 12.88 -4.79 7.45
C ASN A 22 13.34 -6.09 8.11
N VAL A 23 13.24 -7.19 7.36
CA VAL A 23 13.63 -8.53 7.83
C VAL A 23 14.84 -9.09 7.07
N SER A 24 15.56 -8.25 6.32
CA SER A 24 16.84 -8.61 5.68
C SER A 24 17.78 -9.25 6.70
N GLY A 25 18.25 -10.47 6.43
CA GLY A 25 19.10 -11.26 7.33
C GLY A 25 18.34 -12.22 8.27
N TYR A 26 17.01 -12.23 8.22
CA TYR A 26 16.17 -13.23 8.88
C TYR A 26 15.39 -14.12 7.89
N THR A 27 15.48 -13.83 6.59
CA THR A 27 14.75 -14.51 5.51
C THR A 27 15.69 -15.46 4.76
N GLU A 28 15.12 -16.48 4.11
CA GLU A 28 15.89 -17.48 3.33
C GLU A 28 16.64 -16.82 2.15
N TYR A 29 16.08 -15.76 1.58
CA TYR A 29 16.63 -15.05 0.43
C TYR A 29 17.09 -13.65 0.85
N GLU A 30 18.26 -13.58 1.48
CA GLU A 30 18.81 -12.35 2.06
C GLU A 30 19.02 -11.20 1.05
N SER A 31 19.08 -11.49 -0.24
CA SER A 31 19.19 -10.48 -1.30
C SER A 31 17.88 -9.75 -1.62
N GLU A 32 16.77 -10.19 -1.04
CA GLU A 32 15.46 -9.52 -1.19
C GLU A 32 15.30 -8.42 -0.14
N ASP A 33 14.67 -7.32 -0.54
CA ASP A 33 14.33 -6.20 0.34
C ASP A 33 12.96 -6.43 1.01
N GLU A 34 12.80 -7.55 1.72
CA GLU A 34 11.53 -7.93 2.34
C GLU A 34 11.17 -7.04 3.54
N VAL A 35 9.93 -6.54 3.53
CA VAL A 35 9.33 -5.77 4.62
C VAL A 35 8.05 -6.46 5.08
N ILE A 36 7.98 -6.81 6.37
CA ILE A 36 6.78 -7.40 6.99
C ILE A 36 5.96 -6.31 7.68
N LEU A 37 4.66 -6.30 7.39
CA LEU A 37 3.67 -5.45 8.04
C LEU A 37 2.95 -6.26 9.12
N GLN A 38 2.66 -5.65 10.26
CA GLN A 38 2.00 -6.33 11.37
C GLN A 38 0.56 -6.68 11.00
N MET A 39 0.04 -7.81 11.49
CA MET A 39 -1.39 -8.08 11.37
C MET A 39 -2.20 -6.99 12.07
N GLY A 40 -3.20 -6.45 11.38
CA GLY A 40 -3.97 -5.30 11.86
C GLY A 40 -3.38 -3.95 11.45
N THR A 41 -2.32 -3.88 10.64
CA THR A 41 -1.94 -2.63 9.98
C THR A 41 -3.10 -2.15 9.10
N GLU A 42 -3.50 -0.89 9.30
CA GLU A 42 -4.60 -0.27 8.58
C GLU A 42 -4.06 0.65 7.47
N PHE A 43 -4.81 0.75 6.37
CA PHE A 43 -4.44 1.57 5.22
C PHE A 43 -5.62 2.40 4.72
N HIS A 44 -5.33 3.62 4.25
CA HIS A 44 -6.23 4.37 3.39
C HIS A 44 -5.88 4.14 1.92
N VAL A 45 -6.92 3.99 1.10
CA VAL A 45 -6.78 4.06 -0.36
C VAL A 45 -6.56 5.52 -0.73
N LYS A 46 -5.38 5.85 -1.27
CA LYS A 46 -4.98 7.24 -1.54
C LYS A 46 -5.68 7.83 -2.77
N SER A 47 -5.87 7.00 -3.79
CA SER A 47 -6.41 7.41 -5.09
C SER A 47 -7.23 6.28 -5.69
N ASP A 48 -8.06 6.61 -6.68
CA ASP A 48 -8.76 5.61 -7.48
C ASP A 48 -7.75 4.61 -8.08
N PRO A 49 -8.08 3.31 -8.13
CA PRO A 49 -7.23 2.31 -8.77
C PRO A 49 -6.99 2.67 -10.24
N LEU A 50 -5.75 2.43 -10.70
CA LEU A 50 -5.42 2.57 -12.11
C LEU A 50 -5.69 1.25 -12.83
N ASP A 51 -6.69 1.27 -13.72
CA ASP A 51 -6.99 0.17 -14.63
C ASP A 51 -5.95 0.09 -15.75
N GLN A 52 -5.31 -1.06 -15.89
CA GLN A 52 -4.41 -1.32 -17.01
C GLN A 52 -5.16 -1.97 -18.17
N SER A 53 -4.69 -1.71 -19.40
CA SER A 53 -5.25 -2.25 -20.65
C SER A 53 -5.23 -3.78 -20.71
N ASN A 54 -4.40 -4.44 -19.90
CA ASN A 54 -4.33 -5.90 -19.77
C ASN A 54 -5.35 -6.47 -18.77
N GLY A 55 -6.16 -5.64 -18.09
CA GLY A 55 -7.15 -6.04 -17.10
C GLY A 55 -6.62 -6.13 -15.66
N SER A 56 -5.38 -5.73 -15.42
CA SER A 56 -4.79 -5.61 -14.07
C SER A 56 -5.07 -4.24 -13.44
N TYR A 57 -4.92 -4.16 -12.12
CA TYR A 57 -5.17 -2.98 -11.31
C TYR A 57 -3.89 -2.56 -10.57
N VAL A 58 -3.66 -1.25 -10.44
CA VAL A 58 -2.70 -0.71 -9.48
C VAL A 58 -3.45 0.06 -8.40
N VAL A 59 -3.23 -0.29 -7.14
CA VAL A 59 -3.87 0.34 -5.97
C VAL A 59 -2.81 1.01 -5.12
N HIS A 60 -3.04 2.29 -4.78
CA HIS A 60 -2.15 3.05 -3.92
C HIS A 60 -2.71 3.10 -2.49
N LEU A 61 -1.95 2.55 -1.55
CA LEU A 61 -2.26 2.50 -0.12
C LEU A 61 -1.27 3.34 0.69
N ILE A 62 -1.76 4.03 1.71
CA ILE A 62 -0.93 4.68 2.73
C ILE A 62 -1.28 4.09 4.08
N GLU A 63 -0.27 3.66 4.84
CA GLU A 63 -0.46 3.18 6.21
C GLU A 63 -1.02 4.30 7.11
N ILE A 64 -2.05 3.98 7.89
CA ILE A 64 -2.57 4.89 8.91
C ILE A 64 -1.65 4.81 10.12
N GLY A 65 -0.94 5.90 10.41
CA GLY A 65 -0.13 5.99 11.62
C GLY A 65 -1.00 6.13 12.87
N ASN A 66 -0.57 5.51 13.98
CA ASN A 66 -1.21 5.62 15.30
C ASN A 66 -1.25 7.05 15.90
N ASN A 67 -0.68 8.05 15.19
CA ASN A 67 -0.61 9.45 15.65
C ASN A 67 -1.63 10.38 14.95
N ASN A 68 -2.55 9.86 14.13
CA ASN A 68 -3.43 10.67 13.28
C ASN A 68 -4.86 10.85 13.81
N ASP A 69 -5.02 11.11 15.11
CA ASP A 69 -6.29 11.63 15.64
C ASP A 69 -6.56 13.11 15.27
N GLN A 70 -5.69 13.84 14.55
CA GLN A 70 -5.85 15.30 14.40
C GLN A 70 -5.39 15.96 13.07
N ALA A 71 -5.45 15.30 11.91
CA ALA A 71 -5.09 15.99 10.65
C ALA A 71 -6.06 15.86 9.47
N LEU A 72 -7.14 15.08 9.58
CA LEU A 72 -8.12 14.92 8.49
C LEU A 72 -9.48 15.58 8.75
N ALA A 73 -9.67 16.22 9.91
CA ALA A 73 -10.92 16.90 10.28
C ALA A 73 -10.86 18.45 10.16
N SER A 74 -10.00 18.99 9.30
CA SER A 74 -10.03 20.42 8.96
C SER A 74 -9.93 20.59 7.47
N ASN A 75 -11.09 20.63 6.82
CA ASN A 75 -11.52 21.70 5.91
C ASN A 75 -12.75 21.21 5.15
N ASN A 76 -13.93 21.54 5.66
CA ASN A 76 -15.14 21.78 4.88
C ASN A 76 -16.14 22.53 5.77
N THR A 77 -15.82 23.78 6.12
CA THR A 77 -16.86 24.74 6.52
C THR A 77 -17.50 25.27 5.25
N ASN A 78 -18.71 24.80 4.99
CA ASN A 78 -19.62 25.34 3.97
C ASN A 78 -19.72 26.87 4.07
N THR A 79 -19.48 27.58 2.97
CA THR A 79 -19.94 28.95 2.78
C THR A 79 -21.26 28.96 2.00
N THR A 80 -22.16 29.81 2.51
CA THR A 80 -23.59 30.01 2.24
C THR A 80 -24.00 30.11 0.78
#